data_AF-A0A7C0VI75-F1
#
_entry.id   AF-A0A7C0VI75-F1
#
_cell.length_a   1.000
_cell.length_b   1.000
_cell.length_c   1.000
_cell.angle_alpha   90.00
_cell.angle_beta   90.00
_cell.angle_gamma   90.00
#
_symmetry.space_group_name_H-M   'P 1'
#
loop_
_entity.id
_entity.type
_entity.pdbx_description
1 polymer ?
#
loop_
_entity_poly.entity_id
_entity_poly.type
_entity_poly.pdbx_seq_one_letter_code
_entity_poly.pdbx_strand_id
1 'polypeptide(L)'
;MTDISSLKLAKEENIPPLPETPPHPVLQKKEITIQKGQTISDILTEFGFSPQEIFSLRQQVKPTYDLARIIAGKKIKFYLNDQGQFHSFEYTIDDQQFLRVRKENESYQAKLLPLPYKIQVKTIFGQIEENLIDSINNQGENDLLALALAEIFAWDIDFYLDLRRGDTYKIIFEKKFLDGNFVNYGSILAAEFTNQGRTYQAFRYSYPDTGETDYFTYEGQSLRKEFLKSPIKFARITSRFSYNRLHPIRKVYRPHYGVDYAAKVGTPVQATAEGQVTFVGWNGGAGRMIRIRHKNGYETLYLHLRDFAPGIRRGAQVKGGQVIGYVGASGEATGPHLDYRIKYRGKYINPLAWRFKPVHPLRPEYLKNFQQKAQKYRFCFQITDFFSHFLTNALLLL
;
A
#
# COMPACT_ATOMS: atom_id res chain seq x y z
N MET A 1 35.67 28.83 -34.46
CA MET A 1 36.72 28.61 -33.45
C MET A 1 36.82 29.90 -32.66
N THR A 2 36.16 29.94 -31.51
CA THR A 2 36.09 31.13 -30.65
C THR A 2 37.06 30.91 -29.50
N ASP A 3 38.02 31.83 -29.38
CA ASP A 3 39.16 31.80 -28.48
C ASP A 3 38.69 31.92 -27.02
N ILE A 4 38.98 30.91 -26.20
CA ILE A 4 38.56 30.79 -24.79
C ILE A 4 39.70 31.22 -23.84
N SER A 5 40.72 31.93 -24.32
CA SER A 5 41.94 32.22 -23.56
C SER A 5 41.88 33.42 -22.60
N SER A 6 40.70 33.80 -22.10
CA SER A 6 40.58 34.94 -21.16
C SER A 6 39.45 34.83 -20.12
N LEU A 7 39.43 33.74 -19.35
CA LEU A 7 38.76 33.70 -18.04
C LEU A 7 39.81 33.69 -16.95
N LYS A 8 40.15 34.89 -16.45
CA LYS A 8 40.96 35.08 -15.24
C LYS A 8 40.25 34.42 -14.07
N LEU A 9 40.89 33.44 -13.41
CA LEU A 9 40.45 32.91 -12.13
C LEU A 9 40.31 34.07 -11.12
N ALA A 10 39.11 34.25 -10.58
CA ALA A 10 38.91 35.07 -9.41
C ALA A 10 39.72 34.48 -8.26
N LYS A 11 40.51 35.32 -7.57
CA LYS A 11 41.22 34.96 -6.34
C LYS A 11 40.22 34.42 -5.33
N GLU A 12 40.52 33.27 -4.74
CA GLU A 12 39.82 32.74 -3.58
C GLU A 12 39.81 33.80 -2.47
N GLU A 13 38.62 34.35 -2.19
CA GLU A 13 38.41 35.13 -0.98
C GLU A 13 38.57 34.20 0.21
N ASN A 14 39.41 34.62 1.15
CA ASN A 14 39.77 33.88 2.35
C ASN A 14 38.55 33.81 3.29
N ILE A 15 37.71 32.78 3.12
CA ILE A 15 36.55 32.53 3.99
C ILE A 15 37.10 32.12 5.37
N PRO A 16 36.78 32.86 6.45
CA PRO A 16 37.21 32.48 7.79
C PRO A 16 36.67 31.07 8.12
N PRO A 17 37.47 30.19 8.76
CA PRO A 17 37.01 28.86 9.13
C PRO A 17 35.75 28.97 9.99
N LEU A 18 34.73 28.17 9.64
CA LEU A 18 33.52 28.03 10.43
C LEU A 18 33.91 27.73 11.88
N PRO A 19 33.27 28.37 12.88
CA PRO A 19 33.55 28.09 14.28
C PRO A 19 33.37 26.59 14.54
N GLU A 20 34.41 25.96 15.10
CA GLU A 20 34.39 24.55 15.47
C GLU A 20 33.20 24.30 16.40
N THR A 21 32.31 23.40 15.98
CA THR A 21 31.20 22.95 16.81
C THR A 21 31.80 22.26 18.03
N PRO A 22 31.39 22.60 19.27
CA PRO A 22 31.94 21.96 20.46
C PRO A 22 31.79 20.44 20.34
N PRO A 23 32.82 19.65 20.70
CA PRO A 23 32.79 18.21 20.53
C PRO A 23 31.59 17.64 21.29
N HIS A 24 30.67 16.99 20.56
CA HIS A 24 29.60 16.23 21.19
C HIS A 24 30.24 15.11 22.03
N PRO A 25 29.77 14.87 23.27
CA PRO A 25 30.31 13.79 24.09
C PRO A 25 30.16 12.46 23.35
N VAL A 26 31.24 11.69 23.28
CA VAL A 26 31.24 10.37 22.65
C VAL A 26 30.45 9.44 23.55
N LEU A 27 29.26 9.02 23.10
CA LEU A 27 28.40 8.14 23.92
C LEU A 27 28.74 6.67 23.66
N GLN A 28 28.89 5.90 24.74
CA GLN A 28 29.04 4.45 24.65
C GLN A 28 27.66 3.81 24.42
N LYS A 29 27.52 3.08 23.31
CA LYS A 29 26.28 2.38 22.95
C LYS A 29 26.28 0.95 23.52
N LYS A 30 25.23 0.60 24.27
CA LYS A 30 24.90 -0.79 24.68
C LYS A 30 23.54 -1.19 24.13
N GLU A 31 23.40 -2.39 23.61
CA GLU A 31 22.14 -2.88 23.01
C GLU A 31 21.65 -4.12 23.76
N ILE A 32 20.40 -4.10 24.22
CA ILE A 32 19.78 -5.20 24.96
C ILE A 32 18.54 -5.69 24.22
N THR A 33 18.35 -7.01 24.18
CA THR A 33 17.12 -7.63 23.68
C THR A 33 16.23 -8.00 24.87
N ILE A 34 14.99 -7.50 24.87
CA ILE A 34 14.04 -7.70 25.97
C ILE A 34 13.64 -9.17 26.00
N GLN A 35 13.85 -9.83 27.14
CA GLN A 35 13.49 -11.23 27.33
C GLN A 35 12.00 -11.40 27.65
N LYS A 36 11.47 -12.61 27.47
CA LYS A 36 10.07 -12.92 27.80
C LYS A 36 9.83 -12.70 29.30
N GLY A 37 8.89 -11.81 29.63
CA GLY A 37 8.55 -11.47 31.01
C GLY A 37 9.45 -10.40 31.65
N GLN A 38 10.51 -9.96 30.98
CA GLN A 38 11.39 -8.90 31.47
C GLN A 38 10.71 -7.53 31.33
N THR A 39 10.73 -6.74 32.40
CA THR A 39 10.15 -5.40 32.45
C THR A 39 11.21 -4.33 32.21
N ILE A 40 10.77 -3.09 31.91
CA ILE A 40 11.70 -1.96 31.81
C ILE A 40 12.42 -1.70 33.14
N SER A 41 11.76 -2.02 34.26
CA SER A 41 12.33 -1.84 35.60
C SER A 41 13.51 -2.79 35.83
N ASP A 42 13.36 -4.06 35.44
CA ASP A 42 14.45 -5.05 35.52
C ASP A 42 15.66 -4.59 34.70
N ILE A 43 15.40 -4.14 33.47
CA ILE A 43 16.45 -3.65 32.56
C ILE A 43 17.15 -2.42 33.14
N LEU A 44 16.41 -1.41 33.63
CA LEU A 44 17.01 -0.19 34.17
C LEU A 44 17.81 -0.44 35.46
N THR A 45 17.41 -1.41 36.28
CA THR A 45 18.18 -1.83 37.46
C THR A 45 19.55 -2.39 37.07
N GLU A 46 19.67 -3.12 35.96
CA GLU A 46 20.97 -3.58 35.43
C GLU A 46 21.89 -2.41 35.00
N PHE A 47 21.32 -1.23 34.71
CA PHE A 47 22.08 0.01 34.44
C PHE A 47 22.26 0.90 35.67
N GLY A 48 22.00 0.38 36.87
CA GLY A 48 22.27 1.07 38.14
C GLY A 48 21.20 2.07 38.57
N PHE A 49 20.00 2.05 37.98
CA PHE A 49 18.90 2.90 38.45
C PHE A 49 18.31 2.38 39.76
N SER A 50 18.11 3.28 40.72
CA SER A 50 17.37 3.02 41.96
C SER A 50 15.86 2.87 41.70
N PRO A 51 15.10 2.19 42.59
CA PRO A 51 13.65 2.10 42.49
C PRO A 51 12.95 3.47 42.38
N GLN A 52 13.46 4.49 43.07
CA GLN A 52 12.94 5.86 43.03
C GLN A 52 13.16 6.51 41.67
N GLU A 53 14.34 6.37 41.08
CA GLU A 53 14.64 6.90 39.73
C GLU A 53 13.80 6.20 38.66
N ILE A 54 13.64 4.88 38.75
CA ILE A 54 12.79 4.10 37.83
C ILE A 54 11.34 4.57 37.93
N PHE A 55 10.82 4.77 39.14
CA PHE A 55 9.46 5.28 39.34
C PHE A 55 9.30 6.68 38.74
N SER A 56 10.24 7.60 39.01
CA SER A 56 10.23 8.96 38.47
C SER A 56 10.29 8.98 36.95
N LEU A 57 11.20 8.22 36.34
CA LEU A 57 11.33 8.07 34.90
C LEU A 57 10.02 7.56 34.29
N ARG A 58 9.45 6.49 34.84
CA ARG A 58 8.19 5.92 34.32
C ARG A 58 7.05 6.93 34.36
N GLN A 59 6.91 7.71 35.44
CA GLN A 59 5.87 8.73 35.53
C GLN A 59 6.04 9.84 34.48
N GLN A 60 7.28 10.31 34.27
CA GLN A 60 7.57 11.38 33.31
C GLN A 60 7.44 10.92 31.85
N VAL A 61 7.77 9.66 31.55
CA VAL A 61 7.71 9.09 30.18
C VAL A 61 6.30 8.65 29.80
N LYS A 62 5.45 8.24 30.77
CA LYS A 62 4.11 7.67 30.54
C LYS A 62 3.18 8.50 29.64
N PRO A 63 3.15 9.86 29.70
CA PRO A 63 2.34 10.67 28.79
C PRO A 63 2.72 10.50 27.31
N THR A 64 3.99 10.19 27.01
CA THR A 64 4.49 9.96 25.65
C THR A 64 4.40 8.49 25.26
N TYR A 65 4.83 7.59 26.14
CA TYR A 65 4.78 6.16 25.90
C TYR A 65 4.74 5.39 27.22
N ASP A 66 3.79 4.47 27.35
CA ASP A 66 3.71 3.59 28.51
C ASP A 66 4.75 2.46 28.41
N LEU A 67 5.83 2.58 29.18
CA LEU A 67 6.92 1.59 29.22
C LEU A 67 6.49 0.21 29.73
N ALA A 68 5.28 0.05 30.27
CA ALA A 68 4.71 -1.28 30.53
C ALA A 68 4.34 -2.04 29.23
N ARG A 69 4.29 -1.35 28.09
CA ARG A 69 3.93 -1.91 26.77
C ARG A 69 5.14 -2.36 25.94
N ILE A 70 6.34 -2.42 26.55
CA ILE A 70 7.51 -2.95 25.85
C ILE A 70 7.28 -4.43 25.48
N ILE A 71 7.81 -4.85 24.33
CA ILE A 71 7.53 -6.16 23.75
C ILE A 71 8.80 -7.02 23.79
N ALA A 72 8.67 -8.25 24.29
CA ALA A 72 9.75 -9.23 24.28
C ALA A 72 10.27 -9.48 22.84
N GLY A 73 11.58 -9.70 22.71
CA GLY A 73 12.27 -9.84 21.43
C GLY A 73 12.67 -8.53 20.76
N LYS A 74 12.15 -7.38 21.22
CA LYS A 74 12.59 -6.06 20.75
C LYS A 74 13.86 -5.61 21.45
N LYS A 75 14.57 -4.69 20.81
CA LYS A 75 15.83 -4.16 21.29
C LYS A 75 15.68 -2.76 21.91
N ILE A 76 16.45 -2.50 22.96
CA ILE A 76 16.65 -1.18 23.55
C ILE A 76 18.14 -0.81 23.38
N LYS A 77 18.40 0.36 22.81
CA LYS A 77 19.75 0.92 22.67
C LYS A 77 19.96 1.94 23.79
N PHE A 78 20.85 1.65 24.73
CA PHE A 78 21.29 2.56 25.78
C PHE A 78 22.53 3.32 25.33
N TYR A 79 22.58 4.60 25.68
CA TYR A 79 23.70 5.49 25.45
C TYR A 79 24.17 6.03 26.79
N LEU A 80 25.42 5.74 27.12
CA LEU A 80 26.07 6.11 28.37
C LEU A 80 27.14 7.18 28.09
N ASN A 81 27.39 8.08 29.04
CA ASN A 81 28.52 9.00 28.96
C ASN A 81 29.86 8.28 29.27
N ASP A 82 30.97 9.00 29.18
CA ASP A 82 32.31 8.45 29.43
C ASP A 82 32.51 7.90 30.86
N GLN A 83 31.65 8.31 31.80
CA GLN A 83 31.63 7.82 33.19
C GLN A 83 30.70 6.60 33.38
N GLY A 84 30.11 6.08 32.30
CA GLY A 84 29.17 4.97 32.34
C GLY A 84 27.77 5.33 32.85
N GLN A 85 27.49 6.62 33.07
CA GLN A 85 26.19 7.08 33.55
C GLN A 85 25.19 7.16 32.40
N PHE A 86 23.92 6.94 32.72
CA PHE A 86 22.83 7.02 31.75
C PHE A 86 22.68 8.41 31.13
N HIS A 87 22.76 8.49 29.81
CA HIS A 87 22.43 9.70 29.05
C HIS A 87 21.06 9.57 28.37
N SER A 88 20.83 8.46 27.64
CA SER A 88 19.57 8.21 26.94
C SER A 88 19.36 6.73 26.62
N PHE A 89 18.11 6.34 26.37
CA PHE A 89 17.81 5.08 25.66
C PHE A 89 16.86 5.31 24.49
N GLU A 90 16.91 4.37 23.55
CA GLU A 90 16.03 4.29 22.40
C GLU A 90 15.34 2.94 22.35
N TYR A 91 14.02 2.94 22.20
CA TYR A 91 13.20 1.74 22.06
C TYR A 91 12.37 1.81 20.78
N THR A 92 12.59 0.88 19.86
CA THR A 92 11.85 0.80 18.59
C THR A 92 10.42 0.29 18.81
N ILE A 93 9.43 1.17 18.69
CA ILE A 93 8.02 0.84 18.99
C ILE A 93 7.38 0.04 17.87
N ASP A 94 7.65 0.41 16.61
CA ASP A 94 7.09 -0.18 15.40
C ASP A 94 8.04 0.09 14.21
N ASP A 95 7.55 -0.10 12.98
CA ASP A 95 8.29 0.14 11.74
C ASP A 95 8.21 1.61 11.28
N GLN A 96 7.75 2.54 12.10
CA GLN A 96 7.65 3.96 11.78
C GLN A 96 8.40 4.83 12.77
N GLN A 97 8.38 4.48 14.05
CA GLN A 97 8.91 5.32 15.12
C GLN A 97 9.64 4.53 16.21
N PHE A 98 10.49 5.27 16.91
CA PHE A 98 11.13 4.83 18.13
C PHE A 98 10.92 5.86 19.23
N LEU A 99 10.83 5.40 20.46
CA LEU A 99 10.87 6.23 21.65
C LEU A 99 12.34 6.58 21.93
N ARG A 100 12.66 7.86 22.10
CA ARG A 100 13.90 8.31 22.73
C ARG A 100 13.59 8.90 24.10
N VAL A 101 14.23 8.37 25.13
CA VAL A 101 14.20 8.94 26.48
C VAL A 101 15.59 9.46 26.81
N ARG A 102 15.69 10.75 27.16
CA ARG A 102 16.94 11.41 27.51
C ARG A 102 16.85 11.98 28.92
N LYS A 103 17.95 11.90 29.68
CA LYS A 103 18.11 12.62 30.94
C LYS A 103 18.49 14.08 30.65
N GLU A 104 17.72 15.02 31.17
CA GLU A 104 17.99 16.47 31.14
C GLU A 104 18.01 16.98 32.58
N ASN A 105 19.22 17.22 33.11
CA ASN A 105 19.45 17.48 34.53
C ASN A 105 18.88 16.36 35.42
N GLU A 106 17.94 16.69 36.30
CA GLU A 106 17.24 15.75 37.20
C GLU A 106 15.89 15.26 36.64
N SER A 107 15.58 15.55 35.36
CA SER A 107 14.33 15.13 34.72
C SER A 107 14.57 14.26 33.48
N TYR A 108 13.51 13.56 33.04
CA TYR A 108 13.55 12.69 31.87
C TYR A 108 12.58 13.21 30.81
N GLN A 109 13.09 13.45 29.61
CA GLN A 109 12.29 13.85 28.47
C GLN A 109 12.11 12.67 27.50
N ALA A 110 10.86 12.40 27.14
CA ALA A 110 10.48 11.40 26.16
C ALA A 110 10.01 12.04 24.85
N LYS A 111 10.47 11.53 23.72
CA LYS A 111 9.99 11.91 22.39
C LYS A 111 9.80 10.68 21.52
N LEU A 112 8.72 10.66 20.74
CA LEU A 112 8.54 9.74 19.63
C LEU A 112 9.21 10.35 18.41
N LEU A 113 10.17 9.64 17.83
CA LEU A 113 10.94 10.08 16.68
C LEU A 113 10.74 9.09 15.54
N PRO A 114 10.62 9.56 14.29
CA PRO A 114 10.55 8.66 13.15
C PRO A 114 11.85 7.86 13.02
N LEU A 115 11.76 6.59 12.64
CA LEU A 115 12.94 5.81 12.31
C LEU A 115 13.71 6.48 11.15
N PRO A 116 15.04 6.61 11.25
CA PRO A 116 15.86 7.33 10.27
C PRO A 116 16.10 6.47 9.02
N TYR A 117 15.02 6.09 8.34
CA TYR A 117 15.10 5.28 7.13
C TYR A 117 15.90 6.00 6.05
N LYS A 118 16.88 5.30 5.48
CA LYS A 118 17.46 5.69 4.19
C LYS A 118 16.50 5.23 3.10
N ILE A 119 15.93 6.19 2.37
CA ILE A 119 15.06 5.92 1.24
C ILE A 119 15.93 5.85 -0.03
N GLN A 120 15.76 4.77 -0.79
CA GLN A 120 16.33 4.63 -2.12
C GLN A 120 15.21 4.52 -3.14
N VAL A 121 15.26 5.31 -4.20
CA VAL A 121 14.32 5.20 -5.32
C VAL A 121 14.90 4.22 -6.34
N LYS A 122 14.12 3.22 -6.71
CA LYS A 122 14.49 2.21 -7.72
C LYS A 122 13.44 2.20 -8.83
N THR A 123 13.90 1.88 -10.03
CA THR A 123 13.06 1.61 -11.19
C THR A 123 13.24 0.16 -11.61
N ILE A 124 12.14 -0.55 -11.86
CA ILE A 124 12.16 -1.85 -12.53
C ILE A 124 11.13 -1.85 -13.66
N PHE A 125 11.36 -2.72 -14.64
CA PHE A 125 10.42 -3.00 -15.72
C PHE A 125 10.45 -4.49 -16.01
N GLY A 126 9.37 -5.02 -16.58
CA GLY A 126 9.28 -6.43 -16.85
C GLY A 126 8.11 -6.77 -17.78
N GLN A 127 8.11 -8.02 -18.21
CA GLN A 127 7.07 -8.62 -19.02
C GLN A 127 6.48 -9.81 -18.27
N ILE A 128 5.16 -9.92 -18.29
CA ILE A 128 4.44 -11.00 -17.63
C ILE A 128 4.60 -12.29 -18.43
N GLU A 129 5.13 -13.32 -17.80
CA GLU A 129 5.18 -14.67 -18.38
C GLU A 129 4.07 -15.57 -17.84
N GLU A 130 3.89 -15.56 -16.52
CA GLU A 130 2.89 -16.36 -15.79
C GLU A 130 1.96 -15.47 -14.97
N ASN A 131 2.50 -14.72 -14.01
CA ASN A 131 1.75 -13.76 -13.21
C ASN A 131 2.64 -12.59 -12.73
N LEU A 132 2.00 -11.57 -12.16
CA LEU A 132 2.68 -10.35 -11.73
C LEU A 132 3.63 -10.55 -10.54
N ILE A 133 3.28 -11.44 -9.60
CA ILE A 133 4.12 -11.70 -8.42
C ILE A 133 5.44 -12.33 -8.86
N ASP A 134 5.38 -13.39 -9.66
CA ASP A 134 6.58 -14.09 -10.13
C ASP A 134 7.46 -13.17 -10.99
N SER A 135 6.85 -12.35 -11.86
CA SER A 135 7.61 -11.41 -12.67
C SER A 135 8.36 -10.37 -11.83
N ILE A 136 7.75 -9.86 -10.75
CA ILE A 136 8.40 -8.91 -9.84
C ILE A 136 9.46 -9.59 -8.98
N ASN A 137 9.19 -10.82 -8.52
CA ASN A 137 10.14 -11.59 -7.72
C ASN A 137 11.41 -11.93 -8.52
N ASN A 138 11.27 -12.26 -9.80
CA ASN A 138 12.39 -12.50 -10.72
C ASN A 138 13.26 -11.25 -10.95
N GLN A 139 12.77 -10.05 -10.62
CA GLN A 139 13.55 -8.80 -10.63
C GLN A 139 14.27 -8.51 -9.29
N GLY A 140 14.28 -9.48 -8.37
CA GLY A 140 14.90 -9.36 -7.05
C GLY A 140 14.08 -8.53 -6.06
N GLU A 141 12.78 -8.39 -6.30
CA GLU A 141 11.82 -7.76 -5.39
C GLU A 141 10.90 -8.82 -4.77
N ASN A 142 9.87 -8.43 -4.02
CA ASN A 142 8.97 -9.39 -3.35
C ASN A 142 7.48 -9.09 -3.59
N ASP A 143 6.64 -10.05 -3.18
CA ASP A 143 5.18 -10.06 -3.34
C ASP A 143 4.50 -8.76 -2.90
N LEU A 144 5.01 -8.08 -1.86
CA LEU A 144 4.40 -6.84 -1.35
C LEU A 144 4.40 -5.73 -2.41
N LEU A 145 5.46 -5.64 -3.22
CA LEU A 145 5.54 -4.67 -4.30
C LEU A 145 4.56 -5.00 -5.44
N ALA A 146 4.41 -6.29 -5.76
CA ALA A 146 3.45 -6.75 -6.76
C ALA A 146 2.00 -6.47 -6.34
N LEU A 147 1.68 -6.73 -5.07
CA LEU A 147 0.37 -6.42 -4.51
C LEU A 147 0.09 -4.91 -4.51
N ALA A 148 1.07 -4.09 -4.12
CA ALA A 148 0.94 -2.63 -4.14
C ALA A 148 0.72 -2.09 -5.57
N LEU A 149 1.43 -2.64 -6.56
CA LEU A 149 1.22 -2.28 -7.97
C LEU A 149 -0.18 -2.68 -8.45
N ALA A 150 -0.63 -3.89 -8.12
CA ALA A 150 -1.95 -4.37 -8.50
C ALA A 150 -3.07 -3.49 -7.91
N GLU A 151 -2.90 -3.01 -6.68
CA GLU A 151 -3.86 -2.11 -6.03
C GLU A 151 -4.03 -0.78 -6.75
N ILE A 152 -2.95 -0.20 -7.29
CA ILE A 152 -3.00 1.08 -8.02
C ILE A 152 -3.92 0.99 -9.24
N PHE A 153 -3.87 -0.13 -9.96
CA PHE A 153 -4.63 -0.33 -11.19
C PHE A 153 -5.89 -1.19 -11.00
N ALA A 154 -6.27 -1.53 -9.77
CA ALA A 154 -7.40 -2.42 -9.47
C ALA A 154 -8.77 -1.92 -9.96
N TRP A 155 -8.89 -0.65 -10.32
CA TRP A 155 -10.09 -0.03 -10.92
C TRP A 155 -10.13 -0.13 -12.46
N ASP A 156 -8.99 -0.41 -13.09
CA ASP A 156 -8.82 -0.47 -14.54
C ASP A 156 -8.58 -1.90 -15.03
N ILE A 157 -7.80 -2.69 -14.29
CA ILE A 157 -7.30 -4.02 -14.65
C ILE A 157 -7.71 -5.02 -13.58
N ASP A 158 -8.33 -6.14 -13.98
CA ASP A 158 -8.44 -7.31 -13.11
C ASP A 158 -7.20 -8.20 -13.29
N PHE A 159 -6.22 -8.06 -12.40
CA PHE A 159 -4.96 -8.81 -12.47
C PHE A 159 -5.11 -10.33 -12.39
N TYR A 160 -6.30 -10.86 -12.05
CA TYR A 160 -6.57 -12.30 -12.03
C TYR A 160 -7.19 -12.82 -13.32
N LEU A 161 -7.86 -11.96 -14.08
CA LEU A 161 -8.64 -12.35 -15.27
C LEU A 161 -8.12 -11.76 -16.56
N ASP A 162 -7.61 -10.53 -16.50
CA ASP A 162 -7.22 -9.75 -17.67
C ASP A 162 -5.75 -9.94 -18.02
N LEU A 163 -4.94 -10.41 -17.07
CA LEU A 163 -3.49 -10.57 -17.24
C LEU A 163 -3.17 -11.62 -18.31
N ARG A 164 -2.30 -11.27 -19.26
CA ARG A 164 -1.84 -12.14 -20.34
C ARG A 164 -0.32 -12.22 -20.36
N ARG A 165 0.18 -13.37 -20.82
CA ARG A 165 1.58 -13.47 -21.22
C ARG A 165 1.88 -12.40 -22.26
N GLY A 166 2.92 -11.63 -22.02
CA GLY A 166 3.35 -10.54 -22.89
C GLY A 166 2.95 -9.14 -22.42
N ASP A 167 2.02 -9.01 -21.47
CA ASP A 167 1.73 -7.74 -20.81
C ASP A 167 2.99 -7.17 -20.15
N THR A 168 3.15 -5.85 -20.10
CA THR A 168 4.37 -5.22 -19.56
C THR A 168 4.06 -4.26 -18.42
N TYR A 169 5.04 -4.06 -17.55
CA TYR A 169 4.98 -3.04 -16.51
C TYR A 169 6.30 -2.30 -16.36
N LYS A 170 6.20 -1.07 -15.86
CA LYS A 170 7.32 -0.25 -15.38
C LYS A 170 6.91 0.40 -14.08
N ILE A 171 7.77 0.38 -13.08
CA ILE A 171 7.48 0.99 -11.79
C ILE A 171 8.69 1.75 -11.26
N ILE A 172 8.42 2.89 -10.63
CA ILE A 172 9.38 3.71 -9.89
C ILE A 172 8.89 3.75 -8.45
N PHE A 173 9.68 3.25 -7.51
CA PHE A 173 9.23 3.04 -6.14
C PHE A 173 10.36 3.25 -5.13
N GLU A 174 9.97 3.45 -3.88
CA GLU A 174 10.88 3.64 -2.76
C GLU A 174 11.18 2.32 -2.05
N LYS A 175 12.43 2.12 -1.66
CA LYS A 175 12.87 1.09 -0.72
C LYS A 175 13.38 1.77 0.55
N LYS A 176 12.91 1.31 1.71
CA LYS A 176 13.35 1.80 3.02
C LYS A 176 14.41 0.88 3.60
N PHE A 177 15.53 1.47 3.97
CA PHE A 177 16.63 0.78 4.61
C PHE A 177 16.87 1.33 6.01
N LEU A 178 17.14 0.45 6.96
CA LEU A 178 17.58 0.80 8.30
C LEU A 178 18.90 0.06 8.57
N ASP A 179 19.94 0.79 8.98
CA ASP A 179 21.26 0.23 9.24
C ASP A 179 21.80 -0.61 8.06
N GLY A 180 21.52 -0.19 6.83
CA GLY A 180 21.93 -0.87 5.59
C GLY A 180 21.04 -2.04 5.15
N ASN A 181 20.13 -2.51 6.00
CA ASN A 181 19.24 -3.63 5.71
C ASN A 181 17.91 -3.16 5.13
N PHE A 182 17.40 -3.87 4.12
CA PHE A 182 16.06 -3.61 3.58
C PHE A 182 15.01 -3.94 4.64
N VAL A 183 14.14 -2.99 4.92
CA VAL A 183 13.06 -3.15 5.92
C VAL A 183 11.71 -3.32 5.24
N ASN A 184 11.36 -2.39 4.35
CA ASN A 184 10.07 -2.43 3.65
C ASN A 184 10.11 -1.53 2.40
N TYR A 185 9.08 -1.62 1.57
CA TYR A 185 8.84 -0.64 0.51
C TYR A 185 8.25 0.65 1.08
N GLY A 186 8.57 1.77 0.43
CA GLY A 186 7.86 3.03 0.58
C GLY A 186 6.76 3.15 -0.46
N SER A 187 6.61 4.35 -1.03
CA SER A 187 5.58 4.59 -2.03
C SER A 187 6.01 4.13 -3.43
N ILE A 188 5.06 3.65 -4.22
CA ILE A 188 5.21 3.65 -5.69
C ILE A 188 4.99 5.10 -6.15
N LEU A 189 6.00 5.72 -6.73
CA LEU A 189 5.97 7.12 -7.16
C LEU A 189 5.29 7.27 -8.52
N ALA A 190 5.54 6.31 -9.41
CA ALA A 190 4.88 6.19 -10.69
C ALA A 190 4.84 4.73 -11.15
N ALA A 191 3.82 4.40 -11.94
CA ALA A 191 3.72 3.11 -12.58
C ALA A 191 3.12 3.23 -13.99
N GLU A 192 3.53 2.32 -14.87
CA GLU A 192 2.95 2.09 -16.18
C GLU A 192 2.66 0.60 -16.31
N PHE A 193 1.48 0.27 -16.82
CA PHE A 193 1.08 -1.10 -17.11
C PHE A 193 0.43 -1.17 -18.49
N THR A 194 0.91 -2.06 -19.35
CA THR A 194 0.30 -2.33 -20.65
C THR A 194 -0.37 -3.69 -20.60
N ASN A 195 -1.69 -3.69 -20.64
CA ASN A 195 -2.53 -4.89 -20.64
C ASN A 195 -3.27 -5.00 -21.97
N GLN A 196 -3.06 -6.10 -22.70
CA GLN A 196 -3.72 -6.38 -23.98
C GLN A 196 -3.61 -5.22 -24.98
N GLY A 197 -2.43 -4.60 -25.08
CA GLY A 197 -2.13 -3.49 -25.98
C GLY A 197 -2.62 -2.11 -25.51
N ARG A 198 -3.28 -2.02 -24.35
CA ARG A 198 -3.69 -0.75 -23.75
C ARG A 198 -2.79 -0.38 -22.58
N THR A 199 -2.18 0.81 -22.66
CA THR A 199 -1.29 1.34 -21.61
C THR A 199 -2.06 2.20 -20.61
N TYR A 200 -1.78 1.97 -19.33
CA TYR A 200 -2.29 2.70 -18.19
C TYR A 200 -1.12 3.31 -17.43
N GLN A 201 -1.23 4.58 -17.05
CA GLN A 201 -0.19 5.29 -16.30
C GLN A 201 -0.76 5.84 -14.99
N ALA A 202 0.05 5.75 -13.94
CA ALA A 202 -0.26 6.18 -12.59
C ALA A 202 0.88 7.07 -12.06
N PHE A 203 0.55 8.25 -11.56
CA PHE A 203 1.50 9.13 -10.89
C PHE A 203 0.98 9.50 -9.52
N ARG A 204 1.78 9.21 -8.48
CA ARG A 204 1.43 9.54 -7.11
C ARG A 204 1.54 11.05 -6.88
N TYR A 205 0.55 11.63 -6.22
CA TYR A 205 0.58 13.02 -5.79
C TYR A 205 0.12 13.16 -4.34
N SER A 206 0.87 13.94 -3.56
CA SER A 206 0.46 14.37 -2.22
C SER A 206 0.12 15.85 -2.25
N TYR A 207 -1.08 16.20 -1.80
CA TYR A 207 -1.54 17.57 -1.71
C TYR A 207 -0.72 18.35 -0.68
N PRO A 208 -0.11 19.50 -1.04
CA PRO A 208 0.72 20.28 -0.12
C PRO A 208 -0.01 20.83 1.11
N ASP A 209 -1.30 21.10 0.99
CA ASP A 209 -2.15 21.71 2.02
C ASP A 209 -2.73 20.67 2.99
N THR A 210 -3.16 19.49 2.50
CA THR A 210 -3.79 18.46 3.32
C THR A 210 -2.90 17.27 3.64
N GLY A 211 -1.83 17.04 2.85
CA GLY A 211 -1.03 15.82 2.89
C GLY A 211 -1.72 14.59 2.28
N GLU A 212 -2.99 14.70 1.87
CA GLU A 212 -3.72 13.60 1.24
C GLU A 212 -3.01 13.14 -0.03
N THR A 213 -2.98 11.83 -0.24
CA THR A 213 -2.25 11.22 -1.34
C THR A 213 -3.18 10.36 -2.18
N ASP A 214 -3.03 10.46 -3.51
CA ASP A 214 -3.69 9.57 -4.47
C ASP A 214 -2.85 9.37 -5.73
N TYR A 215 -3.33 8.52 -6.64
CA TYR A 215 -2.76 8.31 -7.97
C TYR A 215 -3.65 8.89 -9.06
N PHE A 216 -3.01 9.56 -10.01
CA PHE A 216 -3.68 10.23 -11.11
C PHE A 216 -3.04 9.86 -12.46
N THR A 217 -3.83 9.94 -13.53
CA THR A 217 -3.31 9.98 -14.89
C THR A 217 -2.53 11.28 -15.12
N TYR A 218 -1.78 11.39 -16.21
CA TYR A 218 -1.05 12.61 -16.54
C TYR A 218 -1.95 13.84 -16.72
N GLU A 219 -3.20 13.62 -17.13
CA GLU A 219 -4.25 14.64 -17.30
C GLU A 219 -4.91 15.01 -15.96
N GLY A 220 -4.49 14.41 -14.85
CA GLY A 220 -5.02 14.66 -13.51
C GLY A 220 -6.34 13.93 -13.23
N GLN A 221 -6.72 12.91 -14.00
CA GLN A 221 -7.88 12.09 -13.67
C GLN A 221 -7.50 11.10 -12.56
N SER A 222 -8.34 10.93 -11.53
CA SER A 222 -8.06 9.92 -10.50
C SER A 222 -8.17 8.52 -11.08
N LEU A 223 -7.22 7.65 -10.70
CA LEU A 223 -7.31 6.23 -11.01
C LEU A 223 -8.36 5.52 -10.18
N ARG A 224 -8.73 6.08 -9.01
CA ARG A 224 -9.86 5.57 -8.25
C ARG A 224 -11.16 5.89 -8.98
N LYS A 225 -11.92 4.85 -9.24
CA LYS A 225 -13.28 4.92 -9.75
C LYS A 225 -14.27 4.54 -8.67
N GLU A 226 -15.55 4.75 -8.97
CA GLU A 226 -16.64 4.40 -8.06
C GLU A 226 -16.56 2.94 -7.58
N PHE A 227 -16.05 2.00 -8.40
CA PHE A 227 -15.96 0.57 -8.06
C PHE A 227 -14.63 -0.05 -8.50
N LEU A 228 -14.05 -0.87 -7.63
CA LEU A 228 -13.00 -1.84 -7.98
C LEU A 228 -13.50 -2.73 -9.11
N LYS A 229 -12.57 -3.17 -9.97
CA LYS A 229 -12.88 -4.00 -11.14
C LYS A 229 -13.43 -5.37 -10.74
N SER A 230 -12.96 -5.92 -9.63
CA SER A 230 -13.32 -7.25 -9.15
C SER A 230 -13.63 -7.29 -7.65
N PRO A 231 -14.69 -8.01 -7.22
CA PRO A 231 -15.02 -8.22 -5.82
C PRO A 231 -14.18 -9.32 -5.14
N ILE A 232 -13.32 -10.02 -5.89
CA ILE A 232 -12.67 -11.24 -5.42
C ILE A 232 -11.29 -11.42 -6.04
N LYS A 233 -10.32 -11.87 -5.24
CA LYS A 233 -8.97 -12.19 -5.69
C LYS A 233 -8.89 -13.67 -6.13
N PHE A 234 -8.09 -13.98 -7.16
CA PHE A 234 -7.80 -15.35 -7.62
C PHE A 234 -9.03 -16.19 -8.03
N ALA A 235 -9.99 -15.57 -8.73
CA ALA A 235 -11.18 -16.27 -9.21
C ALA A 235 -11.23 -16.33 -10.74
N ARG A 236 -11.98 -17.30 -11.28
CA ARG A 236 -12.27 -17.37 -12.73
C ARG A 236 -13.72 -17.02 -13.00
N ILE A 237 -14.00 -16.27 -14.07
CA ILE A 237 -15.39 -16.06 -14.51
C ILE A 237 -15.89 -17.36 -15.14
N THR A 238 -16.93 -17.93 -14.55
CA THR A 238 -17.62 -19.13 -15.06
C THR A 238 -18.91 -18.77 -15.77
N SER A 239 -19.50 -17.62 -15.44
CA SER A 239 -20.62 -17.10 -16.20
C SER A 239 -20.69 -15.59 -16.18
N ARG A 240 -21.07 -15.03 -17.34
CA ARG A 240 -21.18 -13.59 -17.55
C ARG A 240 -22.63 -13.14 -17.40
N PHE A 241 -22.80 -11.83 -17.28
CA PHE A 241 -24.11 -11.20 -17.35
C PHE A 241 -24.78 -11.51 -18.69
N SER A 242 -26.04 -11.91 -18.65
CA SER A 242 -26.83 -12.15 -19.86
C SER A 242 -28.31 -11.92 -19.58
N TYR A 243 -29.02 -11.27 -20.50
CA TYR A 243 -30.47 -11.18 -20.45
C TYR A 243 -31.16 -12.51 -20.79
N ASN A 244 -30.45 -13.46 -21.38
CA ASN A 244 -31.02 -14.73 -21.83
C ASN A 244 -29.96 -15.86 -21.75
N ARG A 245 -29.93 -16.63 -20.66
CA ARG A 245 -29.02 -17.78 -20.46
C ARG A 245 -29.82 -19.01 -20.02
N LEU A 246 -29.47 -20.19 -20.50
CA LEU A 246 -30.01 -21.44 -19.96
C LEU A 246 -29.63 -21.60 -18.48
N HIS A 247 -30.61 -21.75 -17.58
CA HIS A 247 -30.37 -21.88 -16.15
C HIS A 247 -29.75 -23.25 -15.83
N PRO A 248 -28.57 -23.33 -15.19
CA PRO A 248 -27.86 -24.60 -15.02
C PRO A 248 -28.64 -25.64 -14.20
N ILE A 249 -29.42 -25.20 -13.21
CA ILE A 249 -30.20 -26.07 -12.32
C ILE A 249 -31.61 -26.33 -12.89
N ARG A 250 -32.28 -25.28 -13.35
CA ARG A 250 -33.71 -25.34 -13.74
C ARG A 250 -33.92 -25.70 -15.20
N LYS A 251 -32.86 -25.69 -16.02
CA LYS A 251 -32.88 -25.96 -17.46
C LYS A 251 -33.91 -25.12 -18.26
N VAL A 252 -34.20 -23.91 -17.79
CA VAL A 252 -35.02 -22.92 -18.49
C VAL A 252 -34.18 -21.70 -18.85
N TYR A 253 -34.46 -21.06 -19.97
CA TYR A 253 -33.83 -19.79 -20.34
C TYR A 253 -34.29 -18.69 -19.39
N ARG A 254 -33.34 -18.04 -18.71
CA ARG A 254 -33.60 -16.91 -17.82
C ARG A 254 -32.43 -15.93 -17.78
N PRO A 255 -32.68 -14.67 -17.39
CA PRO A 255 -31.61 -13.70 -17.19
C PRO A 255 -30.64 -14.13 -16.08
N HIS A 256 -29.35 -13.90 -16.32
CA HIS A 256 -28.31 -13.88 -15.30
C HIS A 256 -27.86 -12.43 -15.12
N TYR A 257 -28.32 -11.78 -14.05
CA TYR A 257 -28.07 -10.36 -13.78
C TYR A 257 -26.76 -10.10 -13.03
N GLY A 258 -25.79 -11.01 -13.15
CA GLY A 258 -24.55 -10.99 -12.40
C GLY A 258 -23.37 -11.52 -13.19
N VAL A 259 -22.26 -11.68 -12.49
CA VAL A 259 -21.07 -12.37 -12.95
C VAL A 259 -20.71 -13.42 -11.90
N ASP A 260 -20.55 -14.66 -12.35
CA ASP A 260 -20.25 -15.81 -11.51
C ASP A 260 -18.74 -16.04 -11.46
N TYR A 261 -18.13 -15.72 -10.33
CA TYR A 261 -16.71 -15.93 -10.06
C TYR A 261 -16.51 -17.25 -9.30
N ALA A 262 -16.01 -18.29 -9.97
CA ALA A 262 -15.68 -19.53 -9.28
C ALA A 262 -14.36 -19.38 -8.51
N ALA A 263 -14.41 -19.75 -7.23
CA ALA A 263 -13.30 -19.71 -6.29
C ALA A 263 -13.52 -20.76 -5.21
N LYS A 264 -12.47 -21.11 -4.47
CA LYS A 264 -12.55 -22.09 -3.38
C LYS A 264 -13.51 -21.58 -2.28
N VAL A 265 -14.17 -22.51 -1.60
CA VAL A 265 -14.97 -22.18 -0.40
C VAL A 265 -14.06 -21.48 0.61
N GLY A 266 -14.52 -20.36 1.16
CA GLY A 266 -13.75 -19.56 2.10
C GLY A 266 -12.90 -18.46 1.47
N THR A 267 -12.81 -18.34 0.13
CA THR A 267 -12.09 -17.23 -0.50
C THR A 267 -12.69 -15.89 -0.04
N PRO A 268 -11.89 -14.91 0.42
CA PRO A 268 -12.39 -13.60 0.85
C PRO A 268 -13.09 -12.84 -0.29
N VAL A 269 -14.29 -12.32 0.02
CA VAL A 269 -15.07 -11.44 -0.86
C VAL A 269 -15.00 -10.02 -0.33
N GLN A 270 -14.73 -9.06 -1.21
CA GLN A 270 -14.50 -7.66 -0.87
C GLN A 270 -15.63 -6.77 -1.38
N ALA A 271 -15.96 -5.71 -0.63
CA ALA A 271 -16.81 -4.65 -1.14
C ALA A 271 -16.08 -3.93 -2.28
N THR A 272 -16.69 -3.84 -3.46
CA THR A 272 -16.07 -3.17 -4.61
C THR A 272 -16.04 -1.65 -4.47
N ALA A 273 -16.81 -1.08 -3.55
CA ALA A 273 -16.89 0.35 -3.32
C ALA A 273 -17.27 0.67 -1.87
N GLU A 274 -16.96 1.89 -1.43
CA GLU A 274 -17.45 2.39 -0.15
C GLU A 274 -18.98 2.47 -0.14
N GLY A 275 -19.61 2.19 0.99
CA GLY A 275 -21.05 2.25 1.11
C GLY A 275 -21.60 1.73 2.42
N GLN A 276 -22.92 1.65 2.50
CA GLN A 276 -23.64 1.16 3.67
C GLN A 276 -24.31 -0.18 3.36
N VAL A 277 -24.12 -1.17 4.24
CA VAL A 277 -24.80 -2.46 4.16
C VAL A 277 -26.30 -2.26 4.38
N THR A 278 -27.11 -2.50 3.35
CA THR A 278 -28.58 -2.40 3.41
C THR A 278 -29.25 -3.74 3.67
N PHE A 279 -28.57 -4.84 3.37
CA PHE A 279 -29.03 -6.19 3.67
C PHE A 279 -27.85 -7.11 3.97
N VAL A 280 -28.02 -7.99 4.95
CA VAL A 280 -27.15 -9.13 5.22
C VAL A 280 -28.02 -10.24 5.79
N GLY A 281 -27.92 -11.44 5.23
CA GLY A 281 -28.72 -12.59 5.68
C GLY A 281 -29.09 -13.54 4.54
N TRP A 282 -30.06 -14.42 4.82
CA TRP A 282 -30.58 -15.38 3.85
C TRP A 282 -31.61 -14.74 2.92
N ASN A 283 -31.54 -14.99 1.61
CA ASN A 283 -32.45 -14.43 0.61
C ASN A 283 -32.86 -15.44 -0.47
N GLY A 284 -33.56 -16.51 -0.06
CA GLY A 284 -34.07 -17.53 -0.98
C GLY A 284 -32.96 -18.17 -1.81
N GLY A 285 -33.15 -18.23 -3.14
CA GLY A 285 -32.17 -18.82 -4.06
C GLY A 285 -30.80 -18.13 -4.07
N ALA A 286 -30.69 -16.88 -3.60
CA ALA A 286 -29.41 -16.19 -3.43
C ALA A 286 -28.56 -16.74 -2.26
N GLY A 287 -29.16 -17.58 -1.40
CA GLY A 287 -28.50 -18.08 -0.20
C GLY A 287 -28.17 -16.95 0.77
N ARG A 288 -26.99 -17.02 1.39
CA ARG A 288 -26.45 -15.93 2.19
C ARG A 288 -25.97 -14.82 1.26
N MET A 289 -26.52 -13.63 1.45
CA MET A 289 -26.30 -12.49 0.58
C MET A 289 -25.98 -11.24 1.39
N ILE A 290 -25.11 -10.39 0.86
CA ILE A 290 -24.91 -9.01 1.29
C ILE A 290 -25.39 -8.07 0.17
N ARG A 291 -26.08 -6.99 0.55
CA ARG A 291 -26.37 -5.85 -0.34
C ARG A 291 -25.77 -4.59 0.26
N ILE A 292 -25.03 -3.84 -0.55
CA ILE A 292 -24.44 -2.56 -0.16
C ILE A 292 -25.02 -1.47 -1.06
N ARG A 293 -25.48 -0.39 -0.46
CA ARG A 293 -25.87 0.84 -1.16
C ARG A 293 -24.66 1.77 -1.20
N HIS A 294 -24.40 2.31 -2.38
CA HIS A 294 -23.30 3.25 -2.61
C HIS A 294 -23.86 4.63 -2.96
N LYS A 295 -22.95 5.59 -3.11
CA LYS A 295 -23.29 6.92 -3.66
C LYS A 295 -23.82 6.80 -5.10
N ASN A 296 -24.38 7.89 -5.61
CA ASN A 296 -24.80 8.04 -7.01
C ASN A 296 -25.87 7.05 -7.51
N GLY A 297 -26.57 6.37 -6.60
CA GLY A 297 -27.69 5.49 -6.92
C GLY A 297 -27.29 4.06 -7.31
N TYR A 298 -26.09 3.63 -6.93
CA TYR A 298 -25.64 2.26 -7.15
C TYR A 298 -25.92 1.34 -5.95
N GLU A 299 -26.11 0.05 -6.25
CA GLU A 299 -26.13 -1.02 -5.26
C GLU A 299 -25.30 -2.20 -5.75
N THR A 300 -24.54 -2.83 -4.87
CA THR A 300 -23.85 -4.09 -5.15
C THR A 300 -24.45 -5.23 -4.34
N LEU A 301 -24.48 -6.42 -4.94
CA LEU A 301 -25.00 -7.63 -4.32
C LEU A 301 -23.95 -8.74 -4.42
N TYR A 302 -23.76 -9.47 -3.32
CA TYR A 302 -22.79 -10.56 -3.18
C TYR A 302 -23.55 -11.78 -2.66
N LEU A 303 -23.72 -12.79 -3.51
CA LEU A 303 -24.60 -13.94 -3.26
C LEU A 303 -23.79 -15.22 -2.98
N HIS A 304 -24.50 -16.27 -2.57
CA HIS A 304 -23.97 -17.62 -2.35
C HIS A 304 -22.86 -17.74 -1.30
N LEU A 305 -22.76 -16.78 -0.39
CA LEU A 305 -21.70 -16.72 0.62
C LEU A 305 -21.76 -17.92 1.59
N ARG A 306 -20.60 -18.32 2.11
CA ARG A 306 -20.52 -19.29 3.22
C ARG A 306 -20.82 -18.58 4.54
N ASP A 307 -20.08 -17.51 4.81
CA ASP A 307 -20.12 -16.73 6.04
C ASP A 307 -19.94 -15.22 5.76
N PHE A 308 -20.31 -14.39 6.73
CA PHE A 308 -20.09 -12.96 6.72
C PHE A 308 -18.83 -12.61 7.53
N ALA A 309 -18.11 -11.56 7.12
CA ALA A 309 -16.95 -11.11 7.88
C ALA A 309 -17.38 -10.45 9.22
N PRO A 310 -16.51 -10.45 10.24
CA PRO A 310 -16.79 -9.77 11.51
C PRO A 310 -17.20 -8.30 11.32
N GLY A 311 -18.21 -7.86 12.05
CA GLY A 311 -18.71 -6.48 12.01
C GLY A 311 -19.66 -6.16 10.85
N ILE A 312 -19.86 -7.08 9.90
CA ILE A 312 -20.80 -6.89 8.80
C ILE A 312 -22.23 -7.13 9.27
N ARG A 313 -22.98 -6.03 9.41
CA ARG A 313 -24.38 -6.00 9.82
C ARG A 313 -25.13 -4.91 9.04
N ARG A 314 -26.47 -4.98 9.01
CA ARG A 314 -27.29 -3.90 8.43
C ARG A 314 -26.93 -2.56 9.07
N GLY A 315 -26.70 -1.54 8.25
CA GLY A 315 -26.28 -0.20 8.67
C GLY A 315 -24.76 -0.01 8.79
N ALA A 316 -23.97 -1.09 8.75
CA ALA A 316 -22.51 -0.99 8.79
C ALA A 316 -21.97 -0.22 7.58
N GLN A 317 -21.02 0.68 7.83
CA GLN A 317 -20.24 1.33 6.77
C GLN A 317 -19.09 0.40 6.37
N VAL A 318 -18.86 0.30 5.07
CA VAL A 318 -17.75 -0.47 4.50
C VAL A 318 -16.93 0.40 3.56
N LYS A 319 -15.62 0.14 3.52
CA LYS A 319 -14.71 0.75 2.54
C LYS A 319 -14.57 -0.14 1.31
N GLY A 320 -14.23 0.43 0.16
CA GLY A 320 -13.80 -0.36 -1.00
C GLY A 320 -12.58 -1.22 -0.64
N GLY A 321 -12.57 -2.48 -1.08
CA GLY A 321 -11.54 -3.47 -0.75
C GLY A 321 -11.71 -4.16 0.62
N GLN A 322 -12.60 -3.68 1.48
CA GLN A 322 -12.87 -4.32 2.77
C GLN A 322 -13.47 -5.71 2.57
N VAL A 323 -12.93 -6.72 3.26
CA VAL A 323 -13.52 -8.08 3.27
C VAL A 323 -14.87 -8.02 3.97
N ILE A 324 -15.91 -8.48 3.28
CA ILE A 324 -17.30 -8.46 3.76
C ILE A 324 -17.88 -9.86 3.99
N GLY A 325 -17.26 -10.89 3.42
CA GLY A 325 -17.70 -12.27 3.56
C GLY A 325 -16.78 -13.23 2.85
N TYR A 326 -17.22 -14.47 2.73
CA TYR A 326 -16.40 -15.55 2.18
C TYR A 326 -17.23 -16.39 1.20
N VAL A 327 -16.60 -16.80 0.10
CA VAL A 327 -17.23 -17.63 -0.94
C VAL A 327 -17.80 -18.91 -0.34
N GLY A 328 -18.99 -19.30 -0.79
CA GLY A 328 -19.63 -20.55 -0.44
C GLY A 328 -20.37 -21.13 -1.64
N ALA A 329 -21.38 -21.95 -1.33
CA ALA A 329 -22.31 -22.53 -2.30
C ALA A 329 -23.73 -22.54 -1.69
N SER A 330 -24.09 -21.50 -0.92
CA SER A 330 -25.41 -21.44 -0.27
C SER A 330 -26.52 -21.05 -1.25
N GLY A 331 -27.76 -21.46 -0.99
CA GLY A 331 -28.88 -21.19 -1.89
C GLY A 331 -28.83 -22.07 -3.15
N GLU A 332 -29.22 -21.51 -4.29
CA GLU A 332 -29.22 -22.20 -5.58
C GLU A 332 -27.87 -22.10 -6.29
N ALA A 333 -26.87 -22.83 -5.79
CA ALA A 333 -25.54 -22.90 -6.36
C ALA A 333 -25.21 -24.34 -6.78
N THR A 334 -24.65 -24.53 -7.98
CA THR A 334 -24.16 -25.85 -8.45
C THR A 334 -22.77 -26.19 -7.91
N GLY A 335 -22.09 -25.22 -7.30
CA GLY A 335 -20.75 -25.37 -6.74
C GLY A 335 -20.25 -24.04 -6.17
N PRO A 336 -19.05 -24.03 -5.55
CA PRO A 336 -18.49 -22.84 -4.92
C PRO A 336 -18.23 -21.70 -5.91
N HIS A 337 -18.94 -20.58 -5.73
CA HIS A 337 -18.74 -19.36 -6.51
C HIS A 337 -19.36 -18.14 -5.80
N LEU A 338 -18.95 -16.95 -6.24
CA LEU A 338 -19.60 -15.68 -5.93
C LEU A 338 -20.42 -15.24 -7.15
N ASP A 339 -21.74 -15.06 -6.99
CA ASP A 339 -22.56 -14.29 -7.93
C ASP A 339 -22.53 -12.83 -7.47
N TYR A 340 -21.88 -11.99 -8.29
CA TYR A 340 -21.73 -10.56 -8.06
C TYR A 340 -22.62 -9.77 -9.02
N ARG A 341 -23.44 -8.88 -8.47
CA ARG A 341 -24.36 -8.05 -9.25
C ARG A 341 -24.22 -6.59 -8.91
N ILE A 342 -24.48 -5.75 -9.90
CA ILE A 342 -24.55 -4.29 -9.72
C ILE A 342 -25.90 -3.81 -10.22
N LYS A 343 -26.51 -2.90 -9.47
CA LYS A 343 -27.64 -2.10 -9.92
C LYS A 343 -27.25 -0.64 -10.03
N TYR A 344 -27.77 0.04 -11.04
CA TYR A 344 -27.76 1.49 -11.15
C TYR A 344 -29.21 1.97 -11.25
N ARG A 345 -29.63 2.83 -10.29
CA ARG A 345 -31.00 3.37 -10.21
C ARG A 345 -32.07 2.26 -10.32
N GLY A 346 -31.86 1.17 -9.59
CA GLY A 346 -32.78 0.03 -9.51
C GLY A 346 -32.67 -1.02 -10.62
N LYS A 347 -31.96 -0.75 -11.72
CA LYS A 347 -31.78 -1.69 -12.84
C LYS A 347 -30.45 -2.41 -12.76
N TYR A 348 -30.44 -3.72 -13.00
CA TYR A 348 -29.19 -4.48 -13.11
C TYR A 348 -28.39 -4.06 -14.34
N ILE A 349 -27.08 -3.91 -14.16
CA ILE A 349 -26.13 -3.56 -15.23
C ILE A 349 -25.03 -4.61 -15.31
N ASN A 350 -24.43 -4.77 -16.49
CA ASN A 350 -23.31 -5.69 -16.68
C ASN A 350 -22.04 -5.12 -16.02
N PRO A 351 -21.52 -5.74 -14.94
CA PRO A 351 -20.34 -5.23 -14.23
C PRO A 351 -19.08 -5.17 -15.09
N LEU A 352 -18.95 -6.06 -16.09
CA LEU A 352 -17.75 -6.16 -16.93
C LEU A 352 -17.70 -5.10 -18.03
N ALA A 353 -18.87 -4.63 -18.48
CA ALA A 353 -18.99 -3.69 -19.59
C ALA A 353 -19.24 -2.24 -19.14
N TRP A 354 -19.68 -2.04 -17.90
CA TRP A 354 -20.00 -0.71 -17.39
C TRP A 354 -18.74 0.14 -17.16
N ARG A 355 -18.75 1.38 -17.64
CA ARG A 355 -17.66 2.35 -17.45
C ARG A 355 -17.99 3.24 -16.25
N PHE A 356 -17.41 2.92 -15.10
CA PHE A 356 -17.52 3.73 -13.88
C PHE A 356 -16.81 5.07 -14.03
N LYS A 357 -17.37 6.10 -13.41
CA LYS A 357 -16.77 7.45 -13.43
C LYS A 357 -15.61 7.52 -12.43
N PRO A 358 -14.54 8.28 -12.73
CA PRO A 358 -13.54 8.66 -11.74
C PRO A 358 -14.19 9.40 -10.56
N VAL A 359 -13.69 9.18 -9.33
CA VAL A 359 -14.33 9.73 -8.11
C VAL A 359 -14.19 11.24 -8.06
N HIS A 360 -12.96 11.76 -8.08
CA HIS A 360 -12.66 13.19 -8.21
C HIS A 360 -11.35 13.39 -8.99
N PRO A 361 -11.29 14.27 -10.00
CA PRO A 361 -10.03 14.63 -10.62
C PRO A 361 -9.16 15.41 -9.63
N LEU A 362 -7.88 15.50 -9.95
CA LEU A 362 -6.93 16.34 -9.24
C LEU A 362 -7.41 17.79 -9.27
N ARG A 363 -7.47 18.42 -8.07
CA ARG A 363 -7.81 19.83 -7.89
C ARG A 363 -7.04 20.73 -8.89
N PRO A 364 -7.73 21.52 -9.75
CA PRO A 364 -7.13 22.19 -10.90
C PRO A 364 -5.92 23.07 -10.56
N GLU A 365 -5.93 23.73 -9.39
CA GLU A 365 -4.86 24.59 -8.91
C GLU A 365 -3.52 23.85 -8.71
N TYR A 366 -3.55 22.53 -8.50
CA TYR A 366 -2.35 21.69 -8.36
C TYR A 366 -1.91 21.03 -9.68
N LEU A 367 -2.69 21.11 -10.76
CA LEU A 367 -2.48 20.35 -11.99
C LEU A 367 -1.12 20.63 -12.63
N LYS A 368 -0.72 21.90 -12.70
CA LYS A 368 0.58 22.29 -13.27
C LYS A 368 1.75 21.73 -12.45
N ASN A 369 1.68 21.81 -11.13
CA ASN A 369 2.71 21.25 -10.24
C ASN A 369 2.78 19.73 -10.35
N PHE A 370 1.62 19.08 -10.41
CA PHE A 370 1.51 17.65 -10.60
C PHE A 370 2.14 17.21 -11.93
N GLN A 371 1.78 17.85 -13.05
CA GLN A 371 2.31 17.49 -14.38
C GLN A 371 3.82 17.66 -14.47
N GLN A 372 4.39 18.71 -13.87
CA GLN A 372 5.84 18.89 -13.79
C GLN A 372 6.53 17.73 -13.04
N LYS A 373 5.93 17.23 -11.95
CA LYS A 373 6.44 16.07 -11.21
C LYS A 373 6.27 14.78 -12.02
N ALA A 374 5.08 14.56 -12.59
CA ALA A 374 4.75 13.37 -13.39
C ALA A 374 5.62 13.26 -14.65
N GLN A 375 5.95 14.38 -15.29
CA GLN A 375 6.78 14.42 -16.49
C GLN A 375 8.16 13.82 -16.27
N LYS A 376 8.75 14.02 -15.08
CA LYS A 376 10.05 13.41 -14.72
C LYS A 376 9.98 11.88 -14.78
N TYR A 377 8.91 11.30 -14.24
CA TYR A 377 8.69 9.86 -14.26
C TYR A 377 8.36 9.33 -15.66
N ARG A 378 7.56 10.06 -16.44
CA ARG A 378 7.29 9.70 -17.84
C ARG A 378 8.56 9.62 -18.67
N PHE A 379 9.49 10.55 -18.48
CA PHE A 379 10.77 10.53 -19.17
C PHE A 379 11.57 9.28 -18.81
N CYS A 380 11.59 8.87 -17.54
CA CYS A 380 12.22 7.61 -17.12
C CYS A 380 11.60 6.39 -17.82
N PHE A 381 10.27 6.34 -17.98
CA PHE A 381 9.59 5.24 -18.69
C PHE A 381 9.90 5.19 -20.19
N GLN A 382 10.09 6.34 -20.84
CA GLN A 382 10.45 6.42 -22.25
C GLN A 382 11.90 5.97 -22.49
N ILE A 383 12.82 6.32 -21.58
CA ILE A 383 14.21 5.86 -21.67
C ILE A 383 14.29 4.33 -21.59
N THR A 384 13.51 3.70 -20.73
CA THR A 384 13.48 2.23 -20.63
C THR A 384 12.99 1.55 -21.91
N ASP A 385 12.08 2.18 -22.67
CA ASP A 385 11.65 1.66 -23.98
C ASP A 385 12.79 1.70 -25.00
N PHE A 386 13.58 2.77 -24.99
CA PHE A 386 14.71 2.93 -25.89
C PHE A 386 15.80 1.87 -25.66
N PHE A 387 16.17 1.63 -24.39
CA PHE A 387 17.20 0.64 -24.05
C PHE A 387 16.74 -0.81 -24.24
N SER A 388 15.47 -1.12 -23.95
CA SER A 388 14.93 -2.45 -24.22
C SER A 388 14.95 -2.75 -25.71
N HIS A 389 14.51 -1.82 -26.57
CA HIS A 389 14.55 -2.01 -28.02
C HIS A 389 15.96 -2.20 -28.58
N PHE A 390 16.96 -1.52 -28.01
CA PHE A 390 18.37 -1.68 -28.41
C PHE A 390 18.96 -3.05 -28.02
N LEU A 391 18.64 -3.55 -26.82
CA LEU A 391 19.12 -4.86 -26.35
C LEU A 391 18.48 -6.01 -27.13
N THR A 392 17.19 -5.93 -27.48
CA THR A 392 16.53 -6.97 -28.28
C THR A 392 17.07 -7.02 -29.71
N ASN A 393 17.37 -5.86 -30.32
CA ASN A 393 17.95 -5.82 -31.66
C ASN A 393 19.43 -6.24 -31.68
N ALA A 394 20.19 -5.98 -30.61
CA ALA A 394 21.56 -6.46 -30.48
C ALA A 394 21.65 -7.99 -30.33
N LEU A 395 20.65 -8.62 -29.72
CA LEU A 395 20.55 -10.09 -29.61
C LEU A 395 20.02 -10.78 -30.87
N LEU A 396 19.39 -10.04 -31.80
CA LEU A 396 18.94 -10.54 -33.11
C LEU A 396 19.99 -10.37 -34.22
N LEU A 397 21.10 -9.68 -33.92
CA LEU A 397 22.23 -9.43 -34.82
C LEU A 397 23.50 -10.21 -34.45
N LEU A 398 23.41 -11.14 -33.50
CA LEU A 398 24.41 -12.14 -33.14
C LEU A 398 23.81 -13.53 -33.33
#